data_AF-A0A966Z2A1-F1
#
_entry.id   AF-A0A966Z2A1-F1
#
_cell.length_a   1.000
_cell.length_b   1.000
_cell.length_c   1.000
_cell.angle_alpha   90.00
_cell.angle_beta   90.00
_cell.angle_gamma   90.00
#
_symmetry.space_group_name_H-M   'P 1'
#
loop_
_entity.id
_entity.type
_entity.pdbx_description
1 polymer ?
#
loop_
_entity_poly.entity_id
_entity_poly.type
_entity_poly.pdbx_seq_one_letter_code
_entity_poly.pdbx_strand_id
1 'polypeptide(L)' 'MLDLRIPSGFFFAITGVILVAVSFTNPHAPMTDANVDLYTGLSMVAFGGVLLALANRSRKT' A
#
# COMPACT_ATOMS: atom_id res chain seq x y z
N MET A 1 13.92 -11.92 16.64
CA MET A 1 12.49 -11.65 16.32
C MET A 1 12.43 -11.20 14.87
N LEU A 2 11.49 -11.73 14.09
CA LEU A 2 11.30 -11.29 12.70
C LEU A 2 10.86 -9.82 12.72
N ASP A 3 11.54 -8.95 11.99
CA ASP A 3 11.17 -7.54 11.91
C ASP A 3 9.79 -7.43 11.26
N LEU A 4 8.77 -7.13 12.07
CA LEU A 4 7.36 -7.07 11.66
C LEU A 4 7.13 -6.06 10.53
N ARG A 5 8.02 -5.06 10.39
CA ARG A 5 7.96 -4.04 9.34
C ARG A 5 8.05 -4.66 7.94
N ILE A 6 8.77 -5.77 7.79
CA ILE A 6 8.97 -6.44 6.50
C ILE A 6 7.66 -7.09 6.01
N PRO A 7 7.05 -8.05 6.72
CA PRO A 7 5.80 -8.67 6.27
C PRO A 7 4.64 -7.66 6.21
N SER A 8 4.55 -6.73 7.17
CA SER A 8 3.53 -5.67 7.12
C SER A 8 3.74 -4.72 5.94
N GLY A 9 4.99 -4.31 5.69
CA GLY A 9 5.33 -3.44 4.57
C GLY A 9 4.99 -4.06 3.22
N PHE A 10 5.31 -5.34 3.02
CA PHE A 10 4.92 -6.06 1.81
C PHE A 10 3.41 -6.21 1.66
N PHE A 11 2.69 -6.54 2.75
CA PHE A 11 1.24 -6.63 2.72
C PHE A 11 0.61 -5.32 2.24
N PHE A 12 0.94 -4.20 2.89
CA PHE A 12 0.37 -2.90 2.51
C PHE A 12 0.81 -2.44 1.12
N ALA A 13 2.07 -2.67 0.73
CA ALA A 13 2.54 -2.29 -0.60
C ALA A 13 1.84 -3.08 -1.70
N ILE A 14 1.72 -4.40 -1.56
CA ILE A 14 1.09 -5.27 -2.57
C ILE A 14 -0.41 -4.98 -2.67
N THR A 15 -1.12 -4.92 -1.54
CA THR A 15 -2.55 -4.59 -1.53
C THR A 15 -2.80 -3.21 -2.11
N GLY A 16 -1.96 -2.23 -1.77
CA GLY A 16 -2.05 -0.88 -2.31
C GLY A 16 -1.86 -0.84 -3.83
N VAL A 17 -0.85 -1.54 -4.36
CA VAL A 17 -0.61 -1.65 -5.82
C VAL A 17 -1.81 -2.29 -6.52
N ILE A 18 -2.40 -3.34 -5.94
CA ILE A 18 -3.59 -3.99 -6.50
C ILE A 18 -4.77 -3.02 -6.55
N LEU A 19 -5.03 -2.27 -5.48
CA LEU A 19 -6.12 -1.29 -5.45
C LEU A 19 -5.90 -0.17 -6.48
N VAL A 20 -4.67 0.34 -6.60
CA VAL A 20 -4.33 1.33 -7.65
C VAL A 20 -4.59 0.73 -9.03
N ALA A 21 -4.16 -0.50 -9.29
CA ALA A 21 -4.36 -1.16 -10.58
C ALA A 21 -5.86 -1.36 -10.91
N VAL A 22 -6.66 -1.81 -9.93
CA VAL A 22 -8.11 -2.01 -10.09
C VAL A 22 -8.84 -0.68 -10.28
N SER A 23 -8.37 0.40 -9.68
CA SER A 23 -8.98 1.73 -9.82
C SER A 23 -9.04 2.25 -11.27
N PHE A 24 -8.22 1.69 -12.17
CA PHE A 24 -8.26 2.03 -13.61
C PHE A 24 -9.33 1.26 -14.39
N THR A 25 -9.86 0.16 -13.87
CA THR A 25 -10.91 -0.63 -14.53
C THR A 25 -12.30 -0.28 -14.04
N ASN A 26 -12.44 0.09 -12.77
CA ASN A 26 -13.67 0.65 -12.19
C ASN A 26 -13.30 1.86 -11.30
N PRO A 27 -13.39 3.09 -11.83
CA PRO A 27 -12.87 4.27 -11.15
C PRO A 27 -13.71 4.73 -9.96
N HIS A 28 -14.90 4.20 -9.72
CA HIS A 28 -15.64 4.46 -8.49
C HIS A 28 -16.65 3.33 -8.22
N ALA A 29 -16.87 3.01 -6.94
CA ALA A 29 -17.93 2.07 -6.58
C ALA A 29 -19.31 2.72 -6.75
N PRO A 30 -20.40 1.94 -6.97
CA PRO A 30 -21.73 2.49 -7.26
C PRO A 30 -22.30 3.43 -6.19
N MET A 31 -21.74 3.40 -4.97
CA MET A 31 -22.20 4.14 -3.80
C MET A 31 -21.33 5.36 -3.46
N THR A 32 -20.34 5.69 -4.28
CA THR A 32 -19.40 6.80 -4.07
C THR A 32 -19.06 7.45 -5.41
N ASP A 33 -19.03 8.78 -5.44
CA ASP A 33 -18.57 9.52 -6.62
C ASP A 33 -17.04 9.61 -6.69
N ALA A 34 -16.35 9.30 -5.58
CA ALA A 34 -14.91 9.35 -5.48
C ALA A 34 -14.26 7.99 -5.79
N ASN A 35 -13.07 8.03 -6.39
CA ASN A 35 -12.22 6.84 -6.62
C ASN A 35 -11.54 6.38 -5.33
N VAL A 36 -12.34 5.76 -4.43
CA VAL A 36 -11.89 5.30 -3.11
C VAL A 36 -10.76 4.27 -3.23
N ASP A 37 -10.79 3.41 -4.26
CA ASP A 37 -9.75 2.42 -4.51
C ASP A 37 -8.41 3.06 -4.81
N LEU A 38 -8.39 4.14 -5.60
CA LEU A 38 -7.17 4.89 -5.90
C LEU A 38 -6.60 5.58 -4.65
N TYR A 39 -7.43 6.29 -3.89
CA TYR A 39 -6.97 6.99 -2.68
C TYR A 39 -6.47 6.01 -1.60
N THR A 40 -7.22 4.93 -1.39
CA THR A 40 -6.85 3.89 -0.44
C THR A 40 -5.61 3.13 -0.91
N GLY A 41 -5.53 2.82 -2.19
CA GLY A 41 -4.37 2.17 -2.80
C GLY A 41 -3.09 3.01 -2.65
N LEU A 42 -3.15 4.29 -2.99
CA LEU A 42 -2.01 5.21 -2.86
C LEU A 42 -1.54 5.35 -1.41
N SER A 43 -2.47 5.49 -0.46
CA SER A 43 -2.12 5.58 0.96
C SER A 43 -1.49 4.29 1.49
N MET A 44 -1.99 3.11 1.07
CA MET A 44 -1.41 1.81 1.40
C MET A 44 -0.01 1.62 0.80
N VAL A 45 0.20 2.01 -0.46
CA VAL A 45 1.53 1.96 -1.10
C VAL A 45 2.51 2.87 -0.37
N ALA A 46 2.11 4.10 -0.06
CA ALA A 46 2.95 5.04 0.68
C ALA A 46 3.34 4.48 2.06
N PHE A 47 2.36 3.96 2.81
CA PHE A 47 2.61 3.39 4.13
C PHE A 47 3.51 2.13 4.08
N GLY A 48 3.20 1.19 3.19
CA GLY A 48 4.02 -0.01 2.99
C GLY A 48 5.44 0.32 2.55
N GLY A 49 5.60 1.29 1.64
CA GLY A 49 6.89 1.80 1.20
C GLY A 49 7.72 2.40 2.34
N VAL A 50 7.09 3.19 3.22
CA VAL A 50 7.76 3.75 4.40
C VAL A 50 8.22 2.64 5.36
N LEU A 51 7.39 1.63 5.62
CA LEU A 51 7.76 0.50 6.47
C LEU A 51 8.96 -0.27 5.90
N LEU A 52 8.94 -0.57 4.60
CA LEU A 52 10.04 -1.26 3.93
C LEU A 52 11.32 -0.41 3.90
N ALA A 53 11.20 0.91 3.70
CA ALA A 53 12.33 1.82 3.74
C ALA A 53 12.98 1.86 5.14
N LEU A 54 12.17 1.91 6.20
CA LEU A 54 12.64 1.88 7.58
C LEU A 54 13.28 0.53 7.95
N ALA A 55 12.70 -0.58 7.51
CA ALA A 55 13.28 -1.91 7.71
C ALA A 55 14.64 -2.04 6.99
N ASN A 56 14.73 -1.55 5.75
CA ASN A 56 15.97 -1.57 4.99
C ASN A 56 17.05 -0.65 5.59
N ARG A 57 16.66 0.51 6.14
CA ARG A 57 17.58 1.38 6.88
C ARG A 57 18.09 0.70 8.14
N SER A 58 17.21 0.05 8.91
CA SER A 58 17.58 -0.67 10.14
C SER A 58 18.51 -1.86 9.89
N ARG A 59 18.42 -2.50 8.72
CA ARG A 59 19.31 -3.61 8.35
C ARG A 59 20.73 -3.15 7.97
N LYS A 60 20.88 -1.88 7.56
CA LYS A 60 22.17 -1.31 7.11
C LYS A 60 23.00 -0.70 8.24
N THR A 61 22.39 -0.37 9.38
CA THR A 61 23.04 0.05 10.63
C THR A 61 23.25 -1.14 11.55
#